data_AF-A0A2D7RC63-F1
#
_entry.id   AF-A0A2D7RC63-F1
#
_cell.length_a   1.000
_cell.length_b   1.000
_cell.length_c   1.000
_cell.angle_alpha   90.00
_cell.angle_beta   90.00
_cell.angle_gamma   90.00
#
_symmetry.space_group_name_H-M   'P 1'
#
loop_
_entity.id
_entity.type
_entity.pdbx_description
1 polymer ?
#
loop_
_entity_poly.entity_id
_entity_poly.type
_entity_poly.pdbx_seq_one_letter_code
_entity_poly.pdbx_strand_id
1 'polypeptide(L)'
;MITKDNSGIGIRTRFGPDWPGKRCGEKTRAGGICPKPAYKDSGRCHNHGGASTGPKTKEGRQRVSEAHLKHGHFTKDKKLARAEGAATERKLRARRKLIENELRSVGVI
;
A
#
# COMPACT_ATOMS: atom_id res chain seq x y z
N MET A 1 23.30 17.09 36.25
CA MET A 1 22.79 15.85 35.64
C MET A 1 21.94 16.23 34.44
N ILE A 2 22.33 15.84 33.23
CA ILE A 2 21.57 16.17 32.02
C ILE A 2 20.34 15.26 31.99
N THR A 3 19.15 15.81 32.20
CA THR A 3 17.89 15.07 32.04
C THR A 3 17.42 15.18 30.59
N LYS A 4 16.68 14.17 30.12
CA LYS A 4 16.19 14.04 28.73
C LYS A 4 15.49 15.31 28.21
N ASP A 5 14.83 16.02 29.11
CA ASP A 5 14.01 17.20 28.80
C ASP A 5 14.69 18.54 29.12
N ASN A 6 15.91 18.54 29.68
CA ASN A 6 16.67 19.75 30.03
C ASN A 6 18.08 19.80 29.39
N SER A 7 18.26 19.12 28.25
CA SER A 7 19.53 19.12 27.53
C SER A 7 19.51 20.13 26.37
N GLY A 8 20.27 21.22 26.52
CA GLY A 8 20.56 22.19 25.43
C GLY A 8 21.46 21.62 24.33
N ILE A 9 21.95 20.38 24.50
CA ILE A 9 22.84 19.72 23.56
C ILE A 9 22.13 19.53 22.21
N GLY A 10 22.81 19.95 21.14
CA GLY A 10 22.30 19.82 19.78
C GLY A 10 21.14 20.76 19.43
N ILE A 11 20.76 21.74 20.26
CA ILE A 11 19.72 22.71 19.90
C ILE A 11 20.15 23.57 18.69
N ARG A 12 21.44 23.92 18.63
CA ARG A 12 22.04 24.69 17.52
C ARG A 12 22.07 23.94 16.18
N THR A 13 22.08 22.60 16.22
CA THR A 13 22.18 21.73 15.02
C THR A 13 20.87 21.01 14.71
N ARG A 14 19.85 21.14 15.58
CA ARG A 14 18.51 20.64 15.33
C ARG A 14 17.83 21.52 14.29
N PHE A 15 17.36 20.90 13.22
CA PHE A 15 16.50 21.58 12.25
C PHE A 15 15.17 21.93 12.93
N GLY A 16 14.94 23.21 13.22
CA GLY A 16 13.72 23.71 13.86
C GLY A 16 12.46 23.59 12.99
N PRO A 17 11.28 23.98 13.51
CA PRO A 17 10.01 23.92 12.77
C PRO A 17 10.07 24.60 11.40
N ASP A 18 10.74 25.76 11.34
CA ASP A 18 10.82 26.63 10.14
C ASP A 18 11.96 26.29 9.19
N TRP A 19 12.59 25.12 9.33
CA TRP A 19 13.65 24.72 8.40
C TRP A 19 13.11 24.59 6.97
N PRO A 20 13.70 25.27 5.97
CA PRO A 20 13.13 25.34 4.61
C PRO A 20 13.23 24.04 3.81
N GLY A 21 13.94 23.04 4.31
CA GLY A 21 14.10 21.76 3.62
C GLY A 21 12.89 20.83 3.76
N LYS A 22 12.75 19.89 2.83
CA LYS A 22 11.66 18.90 2.85
C LYS A 22 11.80 17.96 4.05
N ARG A 23 10.74 17.88 4.86
CA ARG A 23 10.61 16.88 5.94
C ARG A 23 10.14 15.53 5.37
N CYS A 24 10.47 14.46 6.07
CA CYS A 24 10.03 13.10 5.69
C CYS A 24 8.51 12.95 5.66
N GLY A 25 7.77 13.55 6.60
CA GLY A 25 6.31 13.56 6.58
C GLY A 25 5.61 12.24 6.97
N GLU A 26 6.33 11.13 7.03
CA GLU A 26 5.75 9.81 7.34
C GLU A 26 5.27 9.72 8.79
N LYS A 27 4.20 8.95 9.04
CA LYS A 27 3.66 8.74 10.39
C LYS A 27 4.67 8.00 11.27
N THR A 28 5.01 8.61 12.40
CA THR A 28 5.88 8.00 13.42
C THR A 28 5.10 6.99 14.26
N ARG A 29 5.82 6.08 14.94
CA ARG A 29 5.23 5.13 15.88
C ARG A 29 4.49 5.80 17.04
N ALA A 30 4.87 7.02 17.40
CA ALA A 30 4.21 7.82 18.44
C ALA A 30 2.97 8.59 17.93
N GLY A 31 2.57 8.41 16.66
CA GLY A 31 1.37 9.02 16.09
C GLY A 31 1.58 10.38 15.40
N GLY A 32 2.71 11.05 15.62
CA GLY A 32 3.05 12.33 14.98
C GLY A 32 3.70 12.20 13.59
N ILE A 33 3.88 13.33 12.90
CA ILE A 33 4.55 13.43 11.60
C ILE A 33 6.07 13.45 11.78
N CYS A 34 6.82 12.74 10.93
CA CYS A 34 8.28 12.66 11.04
C CYS A 34 8.98 14.01 10.72
N PRO A 35 9.69 14.63 11.69
CA PRO A 35 10.39 15.90 11.49
C PRO A 35 11.79 15.74 10.90
N LYS A 36 12.25 14.50 10.63
CA LYS A 36 13.59 14.29 10.08
C LYS A 36 13.69 14.85 8.65
N PRO A 37 14.86 15.37 8.25
CA PRO A 37 15.10 15.77 6.87
C PRO A 37 14.93 14.56 5.93
N ALA A 38 14.28 14.78 4.79
CA ALA A 38 14.14 13.79 3.75
C ALA A 38 15.41 13.67 2.89
N TYR A 39 15.68 12.48 2.37
CA TYR A 39 16.58 12.33 1.23
C TYR A 39 15.92 12.95 -0.01
N LYS A 40 16.74 13.57 -0.87
CA LYS A 40 16.25 14.26 -2.07
C LYS A 40 15.46 13.34 -3.00
N ASP A 41 15.99 12.13 -3.23
CA ASP A 41 15.45 11.23 -4.25
C ASP A 41 14.17 10.51 -3.81
N SER A 42 14.11 10.07 -2.54
CA SER A 42 12.99 9.28 -2.02
C SER A 42 11.94 10.09 -1.29
N GLY A 43 12.26 11.33 -0.89
CA GLY A 43 11.38 12.18 -0.08
C GLY A 43 11.14 11.67 1.35
N ARG A 44 11.80 10.59 1.78
CA ARG A 44 11.70 10.01 3.13
C ARG A 44 13.04 10.10 3.86
N CYS A 45 13.02 10.02 5.18
CA CYS A 45 14.26 9.94 5.98
C CYS A 45 14.77 8.49 6.05
N HIS A 46 16.01 8.31 6.54
CA HIS A 46 16.64 6.99 6.67
C HIS A 46 15.74 5.95 7.37
N ASN A 47 15.10 6.34 8.47
CA ASN A 47 14.25 5.46 9.28
C ASN A 47 12.93 5.07 8.60
N HIS A 48 12.46 5.88 7.65
CA HIS A 48 11.25 5.61 6.87
C HIS A 48 11.60 5.12 5.45
N GLY A 49 12.74 4.43 5.31
CA GLY A 49 13.14 3.80 4.07
C GLY A 49 13.72 4.76 3.04
N GLY A 50 14.11 5.98 3.43
CA GLY A 50 14.64 6.97 2.49
C GLY A 50 15.95 6.58 1.83
N ALA A 51 16.73 5.72 2.48
CA ALA A 51 17.94 5.10 1.92
C ALA A 51 17.66 3.75 1.22
N SER A 52 16.43 3.24 1.29
CA SER A 52 16.07 1.98 0.66
C SER A 52 15.85 2.20 -0.83
N THR A 53 16.55 1.43 -1.66
CA THR A 53 16.41 1.48 -3.12
C THR A 53 15.52 0.36 -3.66
N GLY A 54 15.16 -0.62 -2.83
CA GLY A 54 14.42 -1.81 -3.23
C GLY A 54 15.16 -2.71 -4.23
N PRO A 55 14.55 -3.83 -4.65
CA PRO A 55 15.12 -4.71 -5.67
C PRO A 55 15.07 -4.05 -7.06
N LYS A 56 16.25 -3.81 -7.64
CA LYS A 56 16.38 -3.19 -8.98
C LYS A 56 16.22 -4.20 -10.13
N THR A 57 16.54 -5.47 -9.91
CA THR A 57 16.48 -6.52 -10.94
C THR A 57 15.15 -7.26 -10.95
N LYS A 58 14.85 -7.95 -12.05
CA LYS A 58 13.61 -8.75 -12.17
C LYS A 58 13.63 -9.93 -11.19
N GLU A 59 14.77 -10.59 -11.07
CA GLU A 59 15.02 -11.73 -10.20
C GLU A 59 14.90 -11.31 -8.73
N GLY A 60 15.42 -10.11 -8.39
CA GLY A 60 15.29 -9.55 -7.05
C GLY A 60 13.83 -9.25 -6.68
N ARG A 61 13.05 -8.70 -7.63
CA ARG A 61 11.61 -8.47 -7.42
C ARG A 61 10.85 -9.78 -7.26
N GLN A 62 11.19 -10.79 -8.06
CA GLN A 62 10.60 -12.11 -7.97
C GLN A 62 10.88 -12.77 -6.61
N ARG A 63 12.13 -12.75 -6.15
CA ARG A 63 12.51 -13.30 -4.84
C ARG A 63 11.73 -12.65 -3.69
N VAL A 64 11.59 -11.31 -3.71
CA VAL A 64 10.79 -10.60 -2.71
C VAL A 64 9.31 -10.96 -2.81
N SER A 65 8.78 -11.09 -4.04
CA SER A 65 7.40 -11.52 -4.27
C SER A 65 7.13 -12.93 -3.73
N GLU A 66 8.05 -13.86 -3.96
CA GLU A 66 7.97 -15.24 -3.47
C GLU A 66 8.08 -15.28 -1.95
N ALA A 67 9.03 -14.56 -1.35
CA ALA A 67 9.18 -14.49 0.11
C ALA A 67 7.95 -13.93 0.82
N HIS A 68 7.22 -13.00 0.19
CA HIS A 68 5.98 -12.41 0.75
C HIS A 68 4.70 -13.15 0.32
N LEU A 69 4.81 -14.23 -0.44
CA LEU A 69 3.66 -15.01 -0.87
C LEU A 69 3.14 -15.87 0.29
N LYS A 70 1.96 -15.50 0.83
CA LYS A 70 1.34 -16.25 1.94
C LYS A 70 0.37 -17.35 1.47
N HIS A 71 -0.66 -16.96 0.73
CA HIS A 71 -1.77 -17.88 0.34
C HIS A 71 -2.04 -17.93 -1.16
N GLY A 72 -1.39 -17.09 -1.97
CA GLY A 72 -1.55 -17.08 -3.43
C GLY A 72 -2.88 -16.53 -3.98
N HIS A 73 -3.89 -16.26 -3.14
CA HIS A 73 -5.22 -15.79 -3.60
C HIS A 73 -5.24 -14.45 -4.37
N PHE A 74 -4.17 -13.67 -4.25
CA PHE A 74 -4.01 -12.35 -4.88
C PHE A 74 -2.96 -12.33 -5.98
N THR A 75 -2.45 -13.49 -6.40
CA THR A 75 -1.60 -13.56 -7.61
C THR A 75 -2.38 -13.08 -8.82
N LYS A 76 -1.64 -12.63 -9.85
CA LYS A 76 -2.23 -12.11 -11.09
C LYS A 76 -3.21 -13.12 -11.68
N ASP A 77 -2.81 -14.39 -11.76
CA ASP A 77 -3.61 -15.44 -12.38
C ASP A 77 -4.89 -15.74 -11.58
N LYS A 78 -4.82 -15.78 -10.25
CA LYS A 78 -6.02 -15.97 -9.41
C LYS A 78 -6.98 -14.78 -9.50
N LYS A 79 -6.47 -13.56 -9.64
CA LYS A 79 -7.30 -12.36 -9.88
C LYS A 79 -7.97 -12.43 -11.25
N LEU A 80 -7.26 -12.83 -12.29
CA LEU A 80 -7.81 -12.99 -13.64
C LEU A 80 -8.90 -14.06 -13.67
N ALA A 81 -8.62 -15.26 -13.15
CA ALA A 81 -9.60 -16.35 -13.06
C ALA A 81 -10.87 -15.93 -12.27
N ARG A 82 -10.72 -15.16 -11.19
CA ARG A 82 -11.86 -14.61 -10.44
C ARG A 82 -12.66 -13.61 -11.29
N ALA A 83 -11.98 -12.73 -12.01
CA ALA A 83 -12.63 -11.73 -12.86
C ALA A 83 -13.39 -12.39 -14.03
N GLU A 84 -12.80 -13.41 -14.65
CA GLU A 84 -13.41 -14.23 -15.69
C GLU A 84 -14.63 -14.99 -15.15
N GLY A 85 -14.49 -15.68 -14.02
CA GLY A 85 -15.61 -16.35 -13.35
C GLY A 85 -16.76 -15.40 -13.04
N ALA A 86 -16.46 -14.22 -12.49
CA ALA A 86 -17.46 -13.19 -12.21
C ALA A 86 -18.12 -12.61 -13.48
N ALA A 87 -17.39 -12.54 -14.61
CA ALA A 87 -17.97 -12.13 -15.89
C ALA A 87 -18.94 -13.19 -16.43
N THR A 88 -18.55 -14.47 -16.38
CA THR A 88 -19.42 -15.59 -16.76
C THR A 88 -20.67 -15.64 -15.87
N GLU A 89 -20.50 -15.53 -14.56
CA GLU A 89 -21.62 -15.56 -13.62
C GLU A 89 -22.60 -14.40 -13.86
N ARG A 90 -22.11 -13.19 -14.16
CA ARG A 90 -22.96 -12.06 -14.53
C ARG A 90 -23.82 -12.36 -15.76
N LYS A 91 -23.25 -12.98 -16.80
CA LYS A 91 -24.00 -13.38 -18.01
C LYS A 91 -25.05 -14.44 -17.69
N LEU A 92 -24.68 -15.46 -16.92
CA LEU A 92 -25.60 -16.52 -16.51
C LEU A 92 -26.75 -15.98 -15.66
N ARG A 93 -26.47 -15.10 -14.70
CA ARG A 93 -27.49 -14.43 -13.88
C ARG A 93 -28.43 -13.58 -14.73
N ALA A 94 -27.91 -12.82 -15.69
CA ALA A 94 -28.73 -12.04 -16.61
C ALA A 94 -29.63 -12.94 -17.47
N ARG A 95 -29.09 -14.02 -18.03
CA ARG A 95 -29.86 -14.98 -18.83
C ARG A 95 -30.94 -15.67 -18.00
N ARG A 96 -30.60 -16.13 -16.78
CA ARG A 96 -31.57 -16.73 -15.85
C ARG A 96 -32.74 -15.79 -15.57
N LYS A 97 -32.45 -14.50 -15.33
CA LYS A 97 -33.48 -13.49 -15.08
C LYS A 97 -34.41 -13.29 -16.28
N LEU A 98 -33.88 -13.31 -17.51
CA LEU A 98 -34.70 -13.23 -18.72
C LEU A 98 -35.66 -14.43 -18.83
N ILE A 99 -35.15 -15.64 -18.64
CA ILE A 99 -35.96 -16.87 -18.66
C ILE A 99 -37.03 -16.81 -17.56
N GLU A 100 -36.67 -16.39 -16.35
CA GLU A 100 -37.61 -16.26 -15.24
C GLU A 100 -38.74 -15.27 -15.57
N ASN A 101 -38.41 -14.14 -16.20
CA ASN A 101 -39.41 -13.17 -16.65
C ASN A 101 -40.32 -13.74 -17.75
N GLU A 102 -39.77 -14.48 -18.71
CA GLU A 102 -40.54 -15.15 -19.77
C GLU A 102 -41.53 -16.15 -19.16
N LEU A 103 -41.07 -17.02 -18.25
CA LEU A 103 -41.92 -18.00 -17.57
C LEU A 103 -43.05 -17.34 -16.75
N ARG A 104 -42.76 -16.23 -16.07
CA ARG A 104 -43.80 -15.43 -15.38
C ARG A 104 -44.81 -14.85 -16.35
N SER A 105 -44.37 -14.40 -17.53
CA SER A 105 -45.27 -13.78 -18.52
C SER A 105 -46.28 -14.78 -19.11
N VAL A 106 -45.90 -16.06 -19.21
CA VAL A 106 -46.77 -17.14 -19.69
C VAL A 106 -47.53 -17.84 -18.55
N GLY A 107 -47.39 -17.37 -17.31
CA GLY A 107 -48.10 -17.90 -16.14
C GLY A 107 -47.67 -19.30 -15.71
N VAL A 108 -46.46 -19.74 -16.09
CA VAL A 108 -45.91 -21.04 -15.67
C VAL A 108 -45.41 -21.00 -14.22
N ILE A 109 -44.86 -19.85 -13.80
CA ILE A 109 -44.44 -19.54 -12.42
C ILE A 109 -44.88 -18.14 -12.01
#